data_AF-A0A7W1D3F8-F1
#
_entry.id   AF-A0A7W1D3F8-F1
#
_cell.length_a   1.000
_cell.length_b   1.000
_cell.length_c   1.000
_cell.angle_alpha   90.00
_cell.angle_beta   90.00
_cell.angle_gamma   90.00
#
_symmetry.space_group_name_H-M   'P 1'
#
loop_
_entity.id
_entity.type
_entity.pdbx_description
1 polymer ?
#
loop_
_entity_poly.entity_id
_entity_poly.type
_entity_poly.pdbx_seq_one_letter_code
_entity_poly.pdbx_strand_id
1 'polypeptide(L)' 'MDDILQCPECVLRFTSRSELQQHLMLDHPRRDDDDPGKTHEHPLATPPEPRPGR' A
#
# COMPACT_ATOMS: atom_id res chain seq x y z
N MET A 1 -6.85 20.88 -12.21
CA MET A 1 -6.14 19.58 -12.13
C MET A 1 -5.63 19.55 -10.71
N ASP A 2 -6.36 18.86 -9.84
CA ASP A 2 -6.23 19.03 -8.39
C ASP A 2 -5.96 17.64 -7.84
N ASP A 3 -4.75 17.16 -8.08
CA ASP A 3 -4.26 15.88 -7.56
C ASP A 3 -3.99 16.03 -6.05
N ILE A 4 -5.08 16.10 -5.28
CA ILE A 4 -5.06 16.19 -3.83
C ILE A 4 -4.67 14.83 -3.26
N LEU A 5 -3.59 14.81 -2.50
CA LEU A 5 -3.01 13.61 -1.91
C LEU A 5 -3.50 13.47 -0.48
N GLN A 6 -4.16 12.36 -0.19
CA GLN A 6 -4.74 12.12 1.12
C GLN A 6 -3.88 11.15 1.93
N CYS A 7 -3.61 11.49 3.19
CA CYS A 7 -2.91 10.60 4.11
C CYS A 7 -3.81 9.40 4.46
N PRO A 8 -3.33 8.16 4.34
CA PRO A 8 -4.11 6.97 4.69
C PRO A 8 -4.27 6.76 6.20
N GLU A 9 -3.39 7.34 7.02
CA GLU A 9 -3.39 7.15 8.48
C GLU A 9 -4.34 8.13 9.19
N CYS A 10 -4.44 9.38 8.71
CA CYS A 10 -5.22 10.44 9.36
C CYS A 10 -6.19 11.18 8.43
N VAL A 11 -6.30 10.78 7.15
CA VAL A 11 -7.29 11.31 6.19
C VAL A 11 -7.07 12.80 5.84
N LEU A 12 -5.94 13.40 6.25
CA LEU A 12 -5.57 14.77 5.89
C LEU A 12 -5.26 14.88 4.39
N ARG A 13 -5.66 16.01 3.80
CA ARG A 13 -5.53 16.30 2.37
C ARG A 13 -4.43 17.32 2.13
N PHE A 14 -3.52 16.99 1.22
CA PHE A 14 -2.38 17.82 0.83
C PHE A 14 -2.43 18.12 -0.66
N THR A 15 -1.95 19.29 -1.04
CA THR A 15 -1.88 19.73 -2.44
C THR A 15 -0.60 19.27 -3.14
N SER A 16 0.38 18.74 -2.40
CA SER A 16 1.67 18.32 -2.92
C SER A 16 2.18 17.04 -2.28
N ARG A 17 2.92 16.22 -3.05
CA ARG A 17 3.60 15.02 -2.52
C ARG A 17 4.59 15.36 -1.43
N SER A 18 5.35 16.44 -1.58
CA SER A 18 6.35 16.86 -0.60
C SER A 18 5.73 17.17 0.77
N GLU A 19 4.57 17.81 0.79
CA GLU A 19 3.83 18.12 2.03
C GLU A 19 3.31 16.84 2.69
N LEU A 20 2.68 15.95 1.93
CA LEU A 20 2.23 14.65 2.46
C LEU A 20 3.43 13.83 2.99
N GLN A 21 4.57 13.82 2.30
CA GLN A 21 5.74 13.06 2.74
C GLN A 21 6.32 13.62 4.04
N GLN A 22 6.42 14.95 4.18
CA GLN A 22 6.85 15.57 5.45
C GLN A 22 5.86 15.28 6.57
N HIS A 23 4.55 15.37 6.29
CA HIS A 23 3.50 14.99 7.22
C HIS A 23 3.69 13.55 7.71
N LEU A 24 3.90 12.61 6.80
CA LEU A 24 4.16 11.21 7.15
C LEU A 24 5.44 11.09 8.00
N MET A 25 6.54 11.77 7.66
CA MET A 25 7.78 11.66 8.46
C MET A 25 7.66 12.21 9.89
N LEU A 26 6.89 13.29 10.09
CA LEU A 26 6.78 13.97 11.38
C LEU A 26 5.66 13.40 12.26
N ASP A 27 4.50 13.12 11.67
CA ASP A 27 3.27 12.73 12.37
C ASP A 27 3.03 11.21 12.34
N HIS A 28 3.43 10.55 11.25
CA HIS A 28 3.34 9.10 11.08
C HIS A 28 4.73 8.47 10.88
N PRO A 29 5.67 8.63 11.82
CA PRO A 29 7.02 8.12 11.66
C PRO A 29 6.93 6.62 11.35
N ARG A 30 7.09 6.30 10.07
CA ARG A 30 7.05 4.93 9.58
C ARG A 30 8.23 4.27 10.28
N ARG A 31 7.95 3.26 11.09
CA ARG A 31 9.03 2.38 11.54
C ARG A 31 9.57 1.74 10.26
N ASP A 32 10.69 2.25 9.76
CA ASP A 32 11.45 1.78 8.60
C ASP A 32 12.01 0.34 8.80
N ASP A 33 11.22 -0.57 9.35
CA ASP A 33 11.54 -2.00 9.44
C ASP A 33 10.78 -2.83 8.40
N ASP A 34 9.93 -2.20 7.58
CA ASP A 34 9.24 -2.87 6.47
C ASP A 34 9.80 -2.39 5.12
N ASP A 35 10.91 -3.02 4.78
CA ASP A 35 11.47 -3.26 3.46
C ASP A 35 10.50 -2.97 2.29
N PRO A 36 10.79 -2.03 1.39
CA PRO A 36 10.02 -1.81 0.16
C PRO A 36 10.30 -2.90 -0.89
N GLY A 37 10.41 -4.16 -0.47
CA GLY A 37 10.76 -5.31 -1.31
C GLY A 37 9.79 -6.48 -1.19
N LYS A 38 8.65 -6.34 -0.50
CA LYS A 38 7.55 -7.29 -0.69
C LYS A 38 6.84 -6.99 -2.01
N THR A 39 7.47 -7.43 -3.10
CA THR A 39 6.75 -7.86 -4.30
C THR A 39 5.59 -8.72 -3.83
N HIS A 40 4.37 -8.21 -4.05
CA HIS A 40 3.18 -9.01 -3.91
C HIS A 40 3.19 -10.00 -5.09
N GLU A 41 4.05 -11.01 -4.99
CA GLU A 41 4.06 -12.20 -5.82
C GLU A 41 2.81 -13.01 -5.45
N HIS A 42 1.63 -12.50 -5.78
CA HIS A 42 0.44 -13.32 -5.90
C HIS A 42 0.11 -13.48 -7.38
N PRO A 43 0.70 -14.48 -8.05
CA PRO A 43 -0.09 -15.37 -8.87
C PRO A 43 -0.72 -16.38 -7.92
N LEU A 44 -2.00 -16.16 -7.64
CA LEU A 44 -2.94 -17.19 -7.22
C LEU A 44 -2.87 -18.36 -8.23
N ALA A 45 -1.98 -19.32 -8.00
CA ALA A 45 -2.00 -20.61 -8.65
C ALA A 45 -2.96 -21.50 -7.86
N THR A 46 -4.17 -21.54 -8.38
CA THR A 46 -5.34 -22.39 -8.11
C THR A 46 -5.09 -23.64 -7.25
N PRO A 47 -5.88 -23.88 -6.17
CA PRO A 47 -5.90 -25.18 -5.48
C PRO A 47 -6.32 -26.35 -6.41
N PRO A 48 -5.90 -27.59 -6.11
CA PRO A 48 -5.94 -28.73 -7.03
C PRO A 48 -7.35 -29.35 -7.23
N GLU A 49 -7.61 -29.75 -8.48
CA GLU A 49 -8.55 -30.76 -9.03
C GLU A 49 -9.87 -31.12 -8.31
N PRO A 50 -11.00 -31.18 -9.05
CA PRO A 50 -12.00 -32.23 -8.86
C PRO A 50 -11.79 -33.32 -9.92
N ARG A 51 -11.41 -34.55 -9.50
CA ARG A 51 -11.43 -35.74 -10.36
C ARG A 51 -12.88 -36.14 -10.63
N PRO A 52 -13.38 -36.19 -11.89
CA PRO A 52 -14.67 -36.81 -12.16
C PRO A 52 -14.47 -38.24 -12.70
N GLY A 53 -15.21 -39.19 -12.12
CA GLY A 53 -15.65 -40.38 -12.84
C GLY A 53 -15.23 -41.73 -12.26
N ARG A 54 -16.07 -42.26 -11.37
CA ARG A 54 -16.44 -43.68 -11.39
C ARG A 54 -17.95 -43.79 -11.18
#